data_AF-A0A7S0ERH2-F1
#
_entry.id   AF-A0A7S0ERH2-F1
#
_cell.length_a   1.000
_cell.length_b   1.000
_cell.length_c   1.000
_cell.angle_alpha   90.00
_cell.angle_beta   90.00
_cell.angle_gamma   90.00
#
_symmetry.space_group_name_H-M   'P 1'
#
loop_
_entity.id
_entity.type
_entity.pdbx_description
1 polymer ?
#
loop_
_entity_poly.entity_id
_entity_poly.type
_entity_poly.pdbx_seq_one_letter_code
_entity_poly.pdbx_strand_id
1 'polypeptide(L)'
;MHAVDGQDIYPLTPEQVTALIIGTPGTMVRLLISSPSDLQAPELPPDQGLEQFVIMRDETGRVGMDVWKSTNNAFEVVAVQPNGPASRVNLQVGDYIHGINQFSLYDKDVNEVNTLLNGMPHSVVSVWKQTFKASVQASQQLPAEMIVQENEVKPVEAAHDPSPDNFYVNESQRFI
;
A
#
# COMPACT_ATOMS: atom_id res chain seq x y z
N MET A 1 -6.99 -25.75 -1.85
CA MET A 1 -6.96 -27.22 -1.65
C MET A 1 -8.40 -27.68 -1.63
N HIS A 2 -8.73 -28.71 -2.41
CA HIS A 2 -10.09 -29.18 -2.65
C HIS A 2 -10.27 -30.64 -2.26
N ALA A 3 -9.23 -31.47 -2.41
CA ALA A 3 -9.30 -32.87 -2.04
C ALA A 3 -7.95 -33.39 -1.54
N VAL A 4 -8.00 -34.43 -0.70
CA VAL A 4 -6.86 -35.23 -0.24
C VAL A 4 -7.15 -36.68 -0.59
N ASP A 5 -6.29 -37.32 -1.37
CA ASP A 5 -6.47 -38.68 -1.91
C ASP A 5 -7.82 -38.89 -2.63
N GLY A 6 -8.31 -37.84 -3.29
CA GLY A 6 -9.59 -37.85 -4.00
C GLY A 6 -10.81 -37.68 -3.10
N GLN A 7 -10.63 -37.54 -1.78
CA GLN A 7 -11.69 -37.19 -0.84
C GLN A 7 -11.83 -35.67 -0.74
N ASP A 8 -13.05 -35.18 -1.00
CA ASP A 8 -13.40 -33.77 -0.81
C ASP A 8 -13.24 -33.35 0.67
N ILE A 9 -12.57 -32.23 0.91
CA ILE A 9 -12.30 -31.70 2.24
C ILE A 9 -13.36 -30.73 2.75
N TYR A 10 -14.25 -30.21 1.89
CA TYR A 10 -15.27 -29.24 2.31
C TYR A 10 -16.20 -29.71 3.43
N PRO A 11 -16.62 -30.98 3.52
CA PRO A 11 -17.47 -31.44 4.63
C PRO A 11 -16.69 -31.81 5.90
N LEU A 12 -15.35 -31.71 5.88
CA LEU A 12 -14.48 -32.21 6.95
C LEU A 12 -14.08 -31.11 7.94
N THR A 13 -13.86 -31.50 9.18
CA THR A 13 -13.28 -30.60 10.18
C THR A 13 -11.77 -30.42 9.93
N PRO A 14 -11.15 -29.33 10.42
CA PRO A 14 -9.70 -29.12 10.29
C PRO A 14 -8.86 -30.30 10.80
N GLU A 15 -9.27 -30.94 11.90
CA GLU A 15 -8.60 -32.11 12.46
C GLU A 15 -8.67 -33.31 11.51
N GLN A 16 -9.82 -33.51 10.87
CA GLN A 16 -10.01 -34.58 9.89
C GLN A 16 -9.17 -34.33 8.63
N VAL A 17 -9.14 -33.09 8.14
CA VAL A 17 -8.28 -32.71 7.00
C VAL A 17 -6.81 -32.90 7.34
N THR A 18 -6.39 -32.51 8.55
CA THR A 18 -5.02 -32.71 9.02
C THR A 18 -4.65 -34.18 9.08
N ALA A 19 -5.54 -35.03 9.61
CA ALA A 19 -5.34 -36.47 9.65
C ALA A 19 -5.18 -37.07 8.24
N LEU A 20 -5.96 -36.61 7.26
CA LEU A 20 -5.82 -37.03 5.86
C LEU A 20 -4.49 -36.58 5.25
N ILE A 21 -4.05 -35.35 5.52
CA ILE A 21 -2.77 -34.82 5.00
C ILE A 21 -1.57 -35.55 5.60
N ILE A 22 -1.62 -35.86 6.90
CA ILE A 22 -0.54 -36.61 7.58
C ILE A 22 -0.48 -38.04 7.06
N GLY A 23 -1.65 -38.68 6.87
CA GLY A 23 -1.75 -40.05 6.39
C GLY A 23 -1.12 -41.07 7.33
N THR A 24 -0.94 -42.30 6.85
CA THR A 24 -0.16 -43.33 7.55
C THR A 24 1.32 -43.23 7.15
N PRO A 25 2.28 -43.37 8.07
CA PRO A 25 3.70 -43.33 7.73
C PRO A 25 4.06 -44.29 6.58
N GLY A 26 4.79 -43.78 5.59
CA GLY A 26 5.18 -44.55 4.40
C GLY A 26 4.14 -44.56 3.28
N THR A 27 3.00 -43.88 3.44
CA THR A 27 1.95 -43.78 2.41
C THR A 27 2.07 -42.44 1.66
N MET A 28 1.85 -42.47 0.35
CA MET A 28 1.82 -41.26 -0.47
C MET A 28 0.45 -40.60 -0.38
N VAL A 29 0.42 -39.30 -0.09
CA VAL A 29 -0.80 -38.48 -0.06
C VAL A 29 -0.85 -37.60 -1.31
N ARG A 30 -1.97 -37.60 -2.02
CA ARG A 30 -2.22 -36.78 -3.21
C ARG A 30 -3.08 -35.59 -2.84
N LEU A 31 -2.54 -34.38 -3.02
CA LEU A 31 -3.29 -33.15 -2.79
C LEU A 31 -3.85 -32.63 -4.11
N LEU A 32 -5.17 -32.45 -4.17
CA LEU A 32 -5.79 -31.64 -5.21
C LEU A 32 -5.84 -30.20 -4.72
N ILE A 33 -4.89 -29.41 -5.21
CA ILE A 33 -4.85 -27.96 -5.00
C ILE A 33 -5.25 -27.29 -6.32
N SER A 34 -6.00 -26.18 -6.22
CA SER A 34 -6.24 -25.32 -7.37
C SER A 34 -4.89 -24.88 -7.91
N SER A 35 -4.72 -24.93 -9.22
CA SER A 35 -3.58 -24.28 -9.82
C SER A 35 -3.78 -22.75 -9.71
N PRO A 36 -2.72 -21.96 -9.56
CA PRO A 36 -2.85 -20.50 -9.63
C PRO A 36 -3.47 -20.06 -10.97
N SER A 37 -3.39 -20.88 -12.02
CA SER A 37 -4.02 -20.66 -13.31
C SER A 37 -5.55 -20.80 -13.30
N ASP A 38 -6.13 -21.53 -12.33
CA ASP A 38 -7.58 -21.66 -12.16
C ASP A 38 -8.20 -20.41 -11.49
N LEU A 39 -7.36 -19.59 -10.87
CA LEU A 39 -7.71 -18.21 -10.56
C LEU A 39 -7.59 -17.43 -11.87
N GLN A 40 -8.62 -17.50 -12.71
CA GLN A 40 -8.71 -16.63 -13.88
C GLN A 40 -8.45 -15.20 -13.41
N ALA A 41 -7.36 -14.63 -13.92
CA ALA A 41 -7.15 -13.21 -13.82
C ALA A 41 -8.44 -12.55 -14.32
N PRO A 42 -8.91 -11.46 -13.69
CA PRO A 42 -9.89 -10.63 -14.37
C PRO A 42 -9.37 -10.35 -15.78
N GLU A 43 -10.22 -10.33 -16.80
CA GLU A 43 -9.83 -9.89 -18.15
C GLU A 43 -9.38 -8.43 -18.07
N LEU A 44 -8.11 -8.25 -17.70
CA LEU A 44 -7.45 -6.97 -17.60
C LEU A 44 -6.82 -6.70 -18.97
N PRO A 45 -6.79 -5.43 -19.42
CA PRO A 45 -6.21 -5.08 -20.71
C PRO A 45 -4.77 -5.64 -20.81
N PRO A 46 -4.42 -6.36 -21.89
CA PRO A 46 -3.25 -7.25 -21.96
C PRO A 46 -1.87 -6.56 -21.93
N ASP A 47 -1.76 -5.29 -21.53
CA ASP A 47 -0.56 -4.47 -21.77
C ASP A 47 -0.14 -3.58 -20.59
N GLN A 48 -0.63 -3.83 -19.37
CA GLN A 48 -0.39 -2.93 -18.23
C GLN A 48 0.76 -3.32 -17.28
N GLY A 49 1.47 -4.43 -17.55
CA GLY A 49 2.56 -4.88 -16.66
C GLY A 49 2.06 -5.21 -15.26
N LEU A 50 0.89 -5.86 -15.18
CA LEU A 50 0.27 -6.26 -13.92
C LEU A 50 1.00 -7.46 -13.32
N GLU A 51 1.24 -7.40 -12.02
CA GLU A 51 1.88 -8.44 -11.24
C GLU A 51 0.88 -9.01 -10.22
N GLN A 52 0.85 -10.34 -10.06
CA GLN A 52 0.01 -11.01 -9.09
C GLN A 52 0.80 -11.30 -7.80
N PHE A 53 0.22 -10.93 -6.66
CA PHE A 53 0.76 -11.20 -5.34
C PHE A 53 -0.22 -12.03 -4.52
N VAL A 54 0.28 -13.02 -3.79
CA VAL A 54 -0.53 -13.82 -2.85
C VAL A 54 -0.16 -13.39 -1.44
N ILE A 55 -1.16 -12.91 -0.69
CA ILE A 55 -1.00 -12.37 0.65
C ILE A 55 -1.70 -13.30 1.64
N MET A 56 -1.01 -13.72 2.68
CA MET A 56 -1.62 -14.41 3.82
C MET A 56 -2.06 -13.38 4.86
N ARG A 57 -3.37 -13.34 5.14
CA ARG A 57 -3.95 -12.45 6.14
C ARG A 57 -3.39 -12.72 7.54
N ASP A 58 -3.40 -11.70 8.39
CA ASP A 58 -2.96 -11.81 9.78
C ASP A 58 -3.99 -12.52 10.68
N GLU A 59 -3.72 -12.55 11.99
CA GLU A 59 -4.58 -13.13 13.03
C GLU A 59 -5.96 -12.45 13.13
N THR A 60 -6.09 -11.22 12.61
CA THR A 60 -7.34 -10.46 12.56
C THR A 60 -8.05 -10.57 11.21
N GLY A 61 -7.48 -11.31 10.26
CA GLY A 61 -8.02 -11.44 8.91
C GLY A 61 -7.75 -10.23 8.01
N ARG A 62 -6.78 -9.39 8.37
CA ARG A 62 -6.42 -8.18 7.60
C ARG A 62 -5.15 -8.38 6.79
N VAL A 63 -5.00 -7.58 5.74
CA VAL A 63 -3.82 -7.60 4.85
C VAL A 63 -2.76 -6.56 5.23
N GLY A 64 -3.04 -5.67 6.18
CA GLY A 64 -2.10 -4.62 6.60
C GLY A 64 -1.83 -3.57 5.53
N MET A 65 -2.84 -3.19 4.74
CA MET A 65 -2.79 -2.03 3.85
C MET A 65 -4.14 -1.32 3.80
N ASP A 66 -4.12 -0.04 3.51
CA ASP A 66 -5.31 0.77 3.21
C ASP A 66 -5.27 1.22 1.74
N VAL A 67 -6.44 1.26 1.12
CA VAL A 67 -6.61 1.66 -0.28
C VAL A 67 -7.62 2.78 -0.43
N TRP A 68 -7.45 3.59 -1.46
CA TRP A 68 -8.36 4.67 -1.82
C TRP A 68 -8.71 4.59 -3.32
N LYS A 69 -9.95 4.95 -3.68
CA LYS A 69 -10.34 5.00 -5.11
C LYS A 69 -9.84 6.30 -5.74
N SER A 70 -8.84 6.21 -6.61
CA SER A 70 -8.28 7.37 -7.32
C SER A 70 -9.20 7.85 -8.44
N THR A 71 -8.90 9.03 -9.01
CA THR A 71 -9.72 9.68 -10.04
C THR A 71 -9.77 8.93 -11.37
N ASN A 72 -8.84 8.01 -11.61
CA ASN A 72 -8.81 7.11 -12.77
C ASN A 72 -9.58 5.79 -12.55
N ASN A 73 -10.40 5.70 -11.49
CA ASN A 73 -11.14 4.49 -11.07
C ASN A 73 -10.27 3.29 -10.68
N ALA A 74 -8.97 3.45 -10.51
CA ALA A 74 -8.11 2.45 -9.87
C ALA A 74 -8.17 2.59 -8.34
N PHE A 75 -7.70 1.56 -7.63
CA PHE A 75 -7.51 1.62 -6.18
C PHE A 75 -6.03 1.81 -5.86
N GLU A 76 -5.67 2.97 -5.31
CA GLU A 76 -4.30 3.29 -4.91
C GLU A 76 -4.04 2.83 -3.48
N VAL A 77 -2.89 2.19 -3.24
CA VAL A 77 -2.41 1.86 -1.91
C VAL A 77 -1.95 3.14 -1.22
N VAL A 78 -2.63 3.57 -0.17
CA VAL A 78 -2.32 4.83 0.54
C VAL A 78 -1.56 4.61 1.85
N ALA A 79 -1.64 3.40 2.42
CA ALA A 79 -0.86 3.03 3.58
C ALA A 79 -0.51 1.55 3.54
N VAL A 80 0.68 1.20 4.04
CA VAL A 80 1.11 -0.17 4.25
C VAL A 80 1.67 -0.28 5.65
N GLN A 81 1.17 -1.23 6.44
CA GLN A 81 1.65 -1.48 7.79
C GLN A 81 3.06 -2.07 7.72
N PRO A 82 4.06 -1.47 8.42
CA PRO A 82 5.41 -2.02 8.48
C PRO A 82 5.41 -3.45 9.02
N ASN A 83 6.14 -4.36 8.36
CA ASN A 83 6.19 -5.79 8.66
C ASN A 83 4.83 -6.53 8.59
N GLY A 84 3.78 -5.86 8.10
CA GLY A 84 2.46 -6.46 7.89
C GLY A 84 2.42 -7.39 6.67
N PRO A 85 1.30 -8.10 6.45
CA PRO A 85 1.16 -9.01 5.31
C PRO A 85 1.46 -8.39 3.95
N ALA A 86 0.91 -7.21 3.64
CA ALA A 86 1.16 -6.49 2.39
C ALA A 86 2.64 -6.08 2.24
N SER A 87 3.27 -5.59 3.31
CA SER A 87 4.69 -5.22 3.30
C SER A 87 5.61 -6.41 2.96
N ARG A 88 5.29 -7.61 3.48
CA ARG A 88 6.09 -8.83 3.24
C ARG A 88 6.07 -9.30 1.78
N VAL A 89 5.07 -8.89 1.01
CA VAL A 89 4.99 -9.17 -0.44
C VAL A 89 5.47 -8.00 -1.29
N ASN A 90 6.12 -7.00 -0.68
CA ASN A 90 6.63 -5.80 -1.35
C ASN A 90 5.54 -4.95 -2.03
N LEU A 91 4.33 -4.91 -1.45
CA LEU A 91 3.36 -3.86 -1.76
C LEU A 91 3.81 -2.55 -1.12
N GLN A 92 3.69 -1.46 -1.87
CA GLN A 92 4.15 -0.14 -1.46
C GLN A 92 3.05 0.91 -1.65
N VAL A 93 3.16 2.01 -0.91
CA VAL A 93 2.29 3.18 -1.11
C VAL A 93 2.49 3.72 -2.52
N GLY A 94 1.40 4.03 -3.21
CA GLY A 94 1.36 4.46 -4.61
C GLY A 94 1.17 3.33 -5.63
N ASP A 95 1.22 2.06 -5.22
CA ASP A 95 0.84 0.95 -6.10
C ASP A 95 -0.67 1.02 -6.42
N TYR A 96 -1.05 0.64 -7.66
CA TYR A 96 -2.45 0.53 -8.06
C TYR A 96 -2.92 -0.92 -8.02
N ILE A 97 -4.08 -1.16 -7.43
CA ILE A 97 -4.75 -2.46 -7.37
C ILE A 97 -5.89 -2.49 -8.37
N HIS A 98 -5.86 -3.49 -9.25
CA HIS A 98 -6.82 -3.65 -10.34
C HIS A 98 -7.77 -4.83 -10.11
N GLY A 99 -7.32 -5.82 -9.35
CA GLY A 99 -8.10 -7.03 -9.08
C GLY A 99 -7.77 -7.65 -7.74
N ILE A 100 -8.78 -8.27 -7.13
CA ILE A 100 -8.65 -9.09 -5.93
C ILE A 100 -9.29 -10.45 -6.20
N ASN A 101 -8.50 -11.51 -6.05
CA ASN A 101 -8.82 -12.86 -6.49
C ASN A 101 -9.26 -12.83 -7.97
N GLN A 102 -10.45 -13.32 -8.28
CA GLN A 102 -11.07 -13.30 -9.61
C GLN A 102 -11.89 -12.03 -9.89
N PHE A 103 -11.96 -11.07 -8.97
CA PHE A 103 -12.81 -9.89 -9.10
C PHE A 103 -12.03 -8.69 -9.63
N SER A 104 -12.54 -8.09 -10.69
CA SER A 104 -12.17 -6.74 -11.13
C SER A 104 -12.67 -5.68 -10.14
N LEU A 105 -11.91 -4.61 -9.93
CA LEU A 105 -12.26 -3.55 -8.99
C LEU A 105 -12.89 -2.29 -9.63
N TYR A 106 -12.87 -2.15 -10.96
CA TYR A 106 -13.26 -0.89 -11.62
C TYR A 106 -14.67 -0.39 -11.23
N ASP A 107 -15.63 -1.32 -11.14
CA ASP A 107 -17.02 -1.04 -10.80
C ASP A 107 -17.33 -1.16 -9.30
N LYS A 108 -16.30 -1.37 -8.46
CA LYS A 108 -16.47 -1.57 -7.01
C LYS A 108 -16.29 -0.28 -6.23
N ASP A 109 -16.97 -0.20 -5.09
CA ASP A 109 -16.70 0.83 -4.09
C ASP A 109 -15.64 0.40 -3.05
N VAL A 110 -15.18 1.35 -2.23
CA VAL A 110 -14.15 1.10 -1.22
C VAL A 110 -14.59 0.07 -0.17
N ASN A 111 -15.88 -0.01 0.17
CA ASN A 111 -16.38 -0.96 1.15
C ASN A 111 -16.35 -2.39 0.60
N GLU A 112 -16.74 -2.57 -0.66
CA GLU A 112 -16.64 -3.84 -1.36
C GLU A 112 -15.18 -4.30 -1.46
N VAL A 113 -14.27 -3.39 -1.83
CA VAL A 113 -12.84 -3.71 -1.92
C VAL A 113 -12.28 -4.11 -0.55
N ASN A 114 -12.61 -3.39 0.51
CA ASN A 114 -12.21 -3.74 1.87
C ASN A 114 -12.78 -5.10 2.32
N THR A 115 -13.99 -5.45 1.87
CA THR A 115 -14.59 -6.76 2.14
C THR A 115 -13.84 -7.88 1.41
N LEU A 116 -13.32 -7.63 0.20
CA LEU A 116 -12.54 -8.61 -0.56
C LEU A 116 -11.12 -8.78 -0.01
N LEU A 117 -10.49 -7.68 0.44
CA LEU A 117 -9.15 -7.70 1.03
C LEU A 117 -9.15 -8.41 2.39
N ASN A 118 -10.10 -8.09 3.25
CA ASN A 118 -10.24 -8.72 4.55
C ASN A 118 -10.93 -10.08 4.41
N GLY A 119 -10.79 -10.93 5.41
CA GLY A 119 -11.36 -12.27 5.36
C GLY A 119 -11.07 -13.05 6.62
N MET A 120 -11.09 -14.37 6.53
CA MET A 120 -10.76 -15.20 7.70
C MET A 120 -9.28 -15.02 8.08
N PRO A 121 -8.94 -15.03 9.38
CA PRO A 121 -7.56 -15.10 9.84
C PRO A 121 -6.77 -16.21 9.14
N HIS A 122 -5.50 -15.92 8.81
CA HIS A 122 -4.57 -16.85 8.13
C HIS A 122 -5.00 -17.38 6.75
N SER A 123 -6.12 -16.90 6.19
CA SER A 123 -6.50 -17.23 4.81
C SER A 123 -5.70 -16.40 3.80
N VAL A 124 -5.69 -16.83 2.54
CA VAL A 124 -4.96 -16.16 1.46
C VAL A 124 -5.87 -15.29 0.61
N VAL A 125 -5.29 -14.25 0.01
CA VAL A 125 -5.91 -13.40 -0.99
C VAL A 125 -4.91 -13.10 -2.11
N SER A 126 -5.36 -13.16 -3.35
CA SER A 126 -4.56 -12.77 -4.51
C SER A 126 -4.87 -11.34 -4.88
N VAL A 127 -3.85 -10.55 -5.19
CA VAL A 127 -3.98 -9.13 -5.55
C VAL A 127 -3.22 -8.89 -6.85
N TRP A 128 -3.88 -8.27 -7.82
CA TRP A 128 -3.29 -7.87 -9.09
C TRP A 128 -2.93 -6.38 -9.02
N LYS A 129 -1.63 -6.07 -9.02
CA LYS A 129 -1.11 -4.70 -8.89
C LYS A 129 -0.40 -4.21 -10.13
N GLN A 130 -0.39 -2.90 -10.31
CA GLN A 130 0.50 -2.17 -11.20
C GLN A 130 1.42 -1.29 -10.35
N THR A 131 2.73 -1.48 -10.49
CA THR A 131 3.71 -0.63 -9.81
C THR A 131 3.73 0.75 -10.44
N PHE A 132 3.41 1.79 -9.67
CA PHE A 132 3.58 3.16 -10.15
C PHE A 132 5.07 3.48 -10.22
N LYS A 133 5.65 3.40 -11.41
CA LYS A 133 6.96 3.97 -11.67
C LYS A 133 6.76 5.48 -11.76
N ALA A 134 6.80 6.18 -10.62
CA ALA A 134 7.06 7.60 -10.63
C ALA A 134 8.30 7.80 -11.51
N SER A 135 8.14 8.41 -12.68
CA SER A 135 9.23 8.60 -13.58
C SER A 135 10.35 9.30 -12.80
N VAL A 136 11.54 8.71 -12.81
CA VAL A 136 12.78 9.19 -12.17
C VAL A 136 13.24 10.56 -12.73
N GLN A 137 12.38 11.24 -13.48
CA GLN A 137 12.65 12.49 -14.19
C GLN A 137 12.57 13.74 -13.30
N ALA A 138 12.01 13.67 -12.08
CA ALA A 138 11.93 14.83 -11.19
C ALA A 138 13.27 15.22 -10.52
N SER A 139 14.32 14.38 -10.62
CA SER A 139 15.64 14.64 -10.01
C SER A 139 16.78 14.89 -11.00
N GLN A 140 16.52 15.02 -12.31
CA GLN A 140 17.54 15.36 -13.32
C GLN A 140 17.50 16.82 -13.81
N GLN A 141 16.69 17.69 -13.22
CA GLN A 141 16.61 19.09 -13.63
C GLN A 141 16.55 20.04 -12.42
N LEU A 142 17.66 20.10 -11.67
CA LEU A 142 18.06 21.36 -11.07
C LEU A 142 19.26 21.86 -11.89
N PRO A 143 19.12 22.90 -12.73
CA PRO A 143 20.28 23.51 -13.37
C PRO A 143 21.22 24.02 -12.27
N ALA A 144 22.49 23.63 -12.35
CA ALA A 144 23.56 24.01 -11.43
C ALA A 144 23.99 25.48 -11.57
N GLU A 145 23.07 26.39 -11.86
CA GLU A 145 23.36 27.82 -12.02
C GLU A 145 22.46 28.64 -11.11
N MET A 146 22.74 28.59 -9.81
CA MET A 146 22.51 29.74 -8.95
C MET A 146 23.86 30.46 -8.83
N ILE A 147 24.20 31.23 -9.85
CA ILE A 147 25.30 32.21 -9.76
C ILE A 147 24.83 33.27 -8.77
N VAL A 148 25.33 33.19 -7.54
CA VAL A 148 25.26 34.31 -6.60
C VAL A 148 26.22 35.37 -7.15
N GLN A 149 25.68 36.32 -7.90
CA GLN A 149 26.36 37.60 -8.10
C GLN A 149 26.42 38.28 -6.75
N GLU A 150 27.57 38.14 -6.10
CA GLU A 150 27.95 38.85 -4.90
C GLU A 150 28.03 40.34 -5.25
N ASN A 151 26.92 41.05 -5.05
CA ASN A 151 26.87 42.50 -5.15
C ASN A 151 27.73 43.08 -4.03
N GLU A 152 28.90 43.59 -4.40
CA GLU A 152 29.78 44.41 -3.57
C GLU A 152 28.98 45.60 -2.99
N VAL A 153 28.61 45.49 -1.71
CA VAL A 153 27.98 46.59 -0.97
C VAL A 153 29.09 47.58 -0.59
N LYS A 154 29.10 48.75 -1.24
CA LYS A 154 29.96 49.87 -0.81
C LYS A 154 29.56 50.33 0.59
N PRO A 155 30.53 50.57 1.50
CA PRO A 155 30.21 51.09 2.83
C PRO A 155 29.72 52.53 2.71
N VAL A 156 28.52 52.78 3.24
CA VAL A 156 27.94 54.12 3.36
C VAL A 156 28.61 54.79 4.56
N GLU A 157 29.30 55.90 4.31
CA GLU A 157 29.86 56.77 5.34
C GLU A 157 28.76 57.22 6.31
N ALA A 158 28.99 56.95 7.60
CA ALA A 158 28.11 57.34 8.69
C ALA A 158 28.17 58.86 8.89
N ALA A 159 27.14 59.56 8.41
CA ALA A 159 26.88 60.93 8.82
C ALA A 159 26.23 60.94 10.21
N HIS A 160 27.01 61.53 11.11
CA HIS A 160 26.70 62.02 12.43
C HIS A 160 25.46 62.94 12.46
N ASP A 161 24.47 62.64 13.30
CA ASP A 161 23.61 63.67 13.91
C ASP A 161 23.07 63.20 15.27
N PRO A 162 23.22 63.96 16.37
CA PRO A 162 22.84 63.52 17.71
C PRO A 162 21.51 64.10 18.21
N SER A 163 20.84 63.30 19.05
CA SER A 163 19.98 63.72 20.20
C SER A 163 18.56 64.25 19.90
N PRO A 164 17.69 64.38 20.94
CA PRO A 164 17.27 63.36 21.92
C PRO A 164 15.73 63.36 22.13
N ASP A 165 15.28 62.50 23.05
CA ASP A 165 14.06 62.63 23.86
C ASP A 165 12.68 62.61 23.16
N ASN A 166 11.92 61.53 23.42
CA ASN A 166 10.67 61.71 24.15
C ASN A 166 10.20 60.42 24.82
N PHE A 167 10.14 60.51 26.16
CA PHE A 167 9.30 59.70 27.03
C PHE A 167 7.83 59.75 26.58
N TYR A 168 7.10 58.64 26.71
CA TYR A 168 5.86 58.61 27.49
C TYR A 168 5.44 57.17 27.84
N VAL A 169 5.13 57.01 29.12
CA VAL A 169 4.61 55.82 29.80
C VAL A 169 3.09 55.84 29.72
N ASN A 170 2.44 54.68 29.57
CA ASN A 170 1.14 54.36 30.17
C ASN A 170 0.84 52.87 29.97
N GLU A 171 0.96 52.01 30.98
CA GLU A 171 0.01 51.72 32.08
C GLU A 171 -1.38 51.21 31.64
N SER A 172 -1.69 50.01 32.16
CA SER A 172 -2.99 49.59 32.70
C SER A 172 -4.09 49.11 31.75
N GLN A 173 -4.42 47.80 31.85
CA GLN A 173 -5.76 47.19 32.02
C GLN A 173 -5.59 45.64 31.99
N ARG A 174 -5.57 44.89 33.11
CA ARG A 174 -6.69 44.38 33.93
C ARG A 174 -7.90 43.90 33.12
N PHE A 175 -8.20 42.59 33.16
CA PHE A 175 -9.43 41.92 33.66
C PHE A 175 -9.20 40.39 33.53
N ILE A 176 -9.01 39.68 34.65
CA ILE A 176 -9.90 38.66 35.25
C ILE A 176 -10.40 37.63 34.25
#